data_AF-A0A522DZ45-F1
#
_entry.id   AF-A0A522DZ45-F1
#
_cell.length_a   1.000
_cell.length_b   1.000
_cell.length_c   1.000
_cell.angle_alpha   90.00
_cell.angle_beta   90.00
_cell.angle_gamma   90.00
#
_symmetry.space_group_name_H-M   'P 1'
#
loop_
_entity.id
_entity.type
_entity.pdbx_description
1 polymer ?
#
loop_
_entity_poly.entity_id
_entity_poly.type
_entity_poly.pdbx_seq_one_letter_code
_entity_poly.pdbx_strand_id
1 'polypeptide(L)'
;MKIINDKTSLIQKARIKRKAEIMHYLIEAFKGFDCPVYLFGSYATEKFHGNSDVDILIVTPEQLKDKHYRAACNRMSALDMDYDILVTDSMARLDQSIINSLQIVSLQPSQIQSKVMVSRNQGGMALIRHDRIIDWHVSSTLDLTNF
;
A
#
# COMPACT_ATOMS: atom_id res chain seq x y z
N MET A 1 35.46 10.21 -8.40
CA MET A 1 34.16 10.29 -9.08
C MET A 1 33.55 8.89 -9.07
N LYS A 2 32.55 8.61 -8.21
CA LYS A 2 31.86 7.31 -8.20
C LYS A 2 30.83 7.33 -9.32
N ILE A 3 31.11 6.61 -10.41
CA ILE A 3 30.10 6.34 -11.44
C ILE A 3 29.13 5.34 -10.81
N ILE A 4 28.00 5.83 -10.33
CA ILE A 4 26.91 4.99 -9.84
C ILE A 4 26.30 4.36 -11.09
N ASN A 5 26.67 3.10 -11.32
CA ASN A 5 26.22 2.32 -12.44
C ASN A 5 24.73 1.99 -12.21
N ASP A 6 23.83 2.85 -12.71
CA ASP A 6 22.39 2.64 -12.65
C ASP A 6 22.00 1.51 -13.62
N LYS A 7 22.20 0.27 -13.16
CA LYS A 7 22.01 -0.97 -13.93
C LYS A 7 20.53 -1.37 -14.09
N THR A 8 19.58 -0.45 -14.01
CA THR A 8 18.18 -0.78 -14.31
C THR A 8 17.88 -0.62 -15.80
N SER A 9 17.41 -1.71 -16.42
CA SER A 9 17.01 -1.67 -17.83
C SER A 9 15.80 -0.75 -18.04
N LEU A 10 15.62 -0.22 -19.25
CA LEU A 10 14.44 0.61 -19.59
C LEU A 10 13.13 -0.11 -19.28
N ILE A 11 13.08 -1.43 -19.49
CA ILE A 11 11.94 -2.29 -19.18
C ILE A 11 11.67 -2.32 -17.67
N GLN A 12 12.72 -2.45 -16.85
CA GLN A 12 12.59 -2.40 -15.40
C GLN A 12 12.11 -1.03 -14.91
N LYS A 13 12.63 0.06 -15.48
CA LYS A 13 12.16 1.42 -15.17
C LYS A 13 10.69 1.62 -15.52
N ALA A 14 10.27 1.15 -16.70
CA ALA A 14 8.87 1.21 -17.13
C ALA A 14 7.95 0.40 -16.19
N ARG A 15 8.38 -0.80 -15.76
CA ARG A 15 7.65 -1.61 -14.78
C ARG A 15 7.51 -0.88 -13.43
N ILE A 16 8.61 -0.37 -12.87
CA ILE A 16 8.57 0.36 -11.59
C ILE A 16 7.60 1.55 -11.68
N LYS A 17 7.70 2.33 -12.75
CA LYS A 17 6.81 3.46 -13.01
C LYS A 17 5.35 3.02 -13.09
N ARG A 18 5.04 1.98 -13.88
CA ARG A 18 3.67 1.48 -14.04
C ARG A 18 3.09 1.00 -12.71
N LYS A 19 3.84 0.22 -11.93
CA LYS A 19 3.39 -0.22 -10.58
C LYS A 19 3.09 0.98 -9.68
N ALA A 20 3.96 1.99 -9.68
CA ALA A 20 3.76 3.19 -8.86
C ALA A 20 2.51 3.97 -9.27
N GLU A 21 2.23 4.09 -10.57
CA GLU A 21 1.00 4.72 -11.08
C GLU A 21 -0.25 3.97 -10.62
N ILE A 22 -0.27 2.64 -10.72
CA ILE A 22 -1.39 1.82 -10.27
C ILE A 22 -1.58 1.92 -8.76
N MET A 23 -0.51 1.83 -7.97
CA MET A 23 -0.60 2.00 -6.52
C MET A 23 -1.11 3.38 -6.13
N HIS A 24 -0.65 4.44 -6.82
CA HIS A 24 -1.12 5.80 -6.57
C HIS A 24 -2.61 5.95 -6.88
N TYR A 25 -3.06 5.43 -8.05
CA TYR A 25 -4.47 5.40 -8.41
C TYR A 25 -5.30 4.70 -7.34
N LEU A 26 -4.90 3.48 -6.94
CA LEU A 26 -5.66 2.68 -5.98
C LEU A 26 -5.77 3.37 -4.62
N ILE A 27 -4.68 3.97 -4.13
CA ILE A 27 -4.68 4.69 -2.84
C ILE A 27 -5.66 5.87 -2.87
N GLU A 28 -5.65 6.68 -3.93
CA GLU A 28 -6.57 7.81 -4.05
C GLU A 28 -8.02 7.35 -4.29
N ALA A 29 -8.23 6.39 -5.18
CA ALA A 29 -9.55 5.85 -5.49
C ALA A 29 -10.21 5.22 -4.26
N PHE A 30 -9.45 4.54 -3.39
CA PHE A 30 -9.94 3.87 -2.18
C PHE A 30 -9.69 4.64 -0.88
N LYS A 31 -9.33 5.93 -0.99
CA LYS A 31 -9.25 6.82 0.16
C LYS A 31 -10.60 6.88 0.87
N GLY A 32 -10.58 6.69 2.19
CA GLY A 32 -11.79 6.68 3.02
C GLY A 32 -12.82 5.61 2.64
N PHE A 33 -12.41 4.51 2.02
CA PHE A 33 -13.31 3.39 1.78
C PHE A 33 -13.70 2.72 3.10
N ASP A 34 -14.96 2.28 3.19
CA ASP A 34 -15.55 1.80 4.45
C ASP A 34 -14.98 0.45 4.92
N CYS A 35 -14.13 -0.20 4.13
CA CYS A 35 -13.55 -1.50 4.45
C CYS A 35 -12.12 -1.63 3.94
N PRO A 36 -11.32 -2.57 4.49
CA PRO A 36 -9.97 -2.84 4.00
C PRO A 36 -9.95 -3.24 2.53
N VAL A 37 -8.99 -2.68 1.79
CA VAL A 37 -8.73 -2.96 0.38
C VAL A 37 -7.26 -3.35 0.22
N TYR A 38 -7.04 -4.43 -0.51
CA TYR A 38 -5.71 -4.96 -0.79
C TYR A 38 -5.53 -5.12 -2.30
N LEU A 39 -4.31 -4.87 -2.77
CA LEU A 39 -3.83 -5.32 -4.07
C LEU A 39 -3.28 -6.75 -3.90
N PHE A 40 -3.57 -7.64 -4.85
CA PHE A 40 -2.98 -8.97 -4.88
C PHE A 40 -2.47 -9.32 -6.29
N GLY A 41 -2.03 -10.57 -6.48
CA GLY A 41 -1.73 -11.07 -7.82
C GLY A 41 -0.45 -10.51 -8.44
N SER A 42 -0.46 -10.30 -9.75
CA SER A 42 0.75 -10.05 -10.53
C SER A 42 1.39 -8.69 -10.25
N TYR A 43 0.58 -7.66 -9.99
CA TYR A 43 1.05 -6.33 -9.59
C TYR A 43 1.63 -6.31 -8.19
N ALA A 44 1.01 -7.03 -7.24
CA ALA A 44 1.54 -7.12 -5.90
C ALA A 44 2.88 -7.87 -5.86
N THR A 45 3.01 -8.94 -6.65
CA THR A 45 4.23 -9.76 -6.72
C THR A 45 5.31 -9.24 -7.68
N GLU A 46 5.08 -8.11 -8.36
CA GLU A 46 5.98 -7.52 -9.36
C GLU A 46 6.24 -8.41 -10.59
N LYS A 47 5.37 -9.40 -10.83
CA LYS A 47 5.45 -10.34 -11.95
C LYS A 47 4.56 -9.96 -13.13
N PHE A 48 3.90 -8.81 -13.09
CA PHE A 48 3.01 -8.33 -14.14
C PHE A 48 3.72 -8.08 -15.49
N HIS A 49 2.94 -8.14 -16.56
CA HIS A 49 3.36 -7.96 -17.95
C HIS A 49 2.45 -6.92 -18.63
N GLY A 50 2.67 -6.66 -19.93
CA GLY A 50 1.94 -5.62 -20.66
C GLY A 50 0.41 -5.77 -20.65
N ASN A 51 -0.09 -7.00 -20.54
CA ASN A 51 -1.53 -7.31 -20.55
C ASN A 51 -2.02 -7.83 -19.19
N SER A 52 -1.28 -7.58 -18.11
CA SER A 52 -1.73 -7.94 -16.77
C SER A 52 -2.83 -7.00 -16.31
N ASP A 53 -3.89 -7.60 -15.79
CA ASP A 53 -4.99 -7.00 -15.04
C ASP A 53 -4.55 -6.58 -13.62
N VAL A 54 -5.38 -5.73 -13.00
CA VAL A 54 -5.21 -5.26 -11.62
C VAL A 54 -6.19 -5.98 -10.71
N ASP A 55 -5.65 -6.82 -9.82
CA ASP A 55 -6.44 -7.62 -8.88
C ASP A 55 -6.60 -6.93 -7.52
N ILE A 56 -7.84 -6.67 -7.08
CA ILE A 56 -8.11 -6.13 -5.74
C ILE A 56 -9.00 -7.03 -4.88
N LEU A 57 -8.67 -7.10 -3.60
CA LEU A 57 -9.42 -7.83 -2.58
C LEU A 57 -10.07 -6.85 -1.61
N ILE A 58 -11.35 -7.06 -1.35
CA ILE A 58 -12.12 -6.33 -0.35
C ILE A 58 -12.58 -7.30 0.73
N VAL A 59 -12.29 -6.96 1.99
CA VAL A 59 -12.75 -7.74 3.14
C VAL A 59 -13.90 -7.01 3.82
N THR A 60 -15.10 -7.58 3.77
CA THR A 60 -16.31 -6.93 4.26
C THR A 60 -17.37 -7.94 4.73
N PRO A 61 -18.20 -7.62 5.74
CA PRO A 61 -19.25 -8.54 6.19
C PRO A 61 -20.15 -9.00 5.03
N GLU A 62 -20.61 -10.26 5.09
CA GLU A 62 -21.43 -10.92 4.06
C GLU A 62 -22.58 -10.03 3.57
N GLN A 63 -23.33 -9.45 4.50
CA GLN A 63 -24.49 -8.61 4.21
C GLN A 63 -24.17 -7.30 3.47
N LEU A 64 -22.89 -6.92 3.35
CA LEU A 64 -22.42 -5.71 2.65
C LEU A 64 -21.64 -6.02 1.36
N LYS A 65 -21.47 -7.29 0.98
CA LYS A 65 -20.65 -7.69 -0.19
C LYS A 65 -21.07 -6.97 -1.46
N ASP A 66 -22.36 -7.01 -1.82
CA ASP A 66 -22.87 -6.39 -3.04
C ASP A 66 -22.71 -4.86 -3.04
N LYS A 67 -22.94 -4.23 -1.87
CA LYS A 67 -22.77 -2.78 -1.71
C LYS A 67 -21.33 -2.38 -1.99
N HIS A 68 -20.36 -3.05 -1.36
CA HIS A 68 -18.96 -2.71 -1.51
C HIS A 68 -18.38 -3.13 -2.86
N TYR A 69 -18.84 -4.24 -3.43
CA TYR A 69 -18.50 -4.63 -4.79
C TYR A 69 -18.87 -3.53 -5.79
N ARG A 70 -20.14 -3.07 -5.77
CA ARG A 70 -20.60 -1.98 -6.66
C ARG A 70 -19.82 -0.68 -6.43
N ALA A 71 -19.58 -0.32 -5.17
CA ALA A 71 -18.81 0.88 -4.84
C ALA A 71 -17.35 0.78 -5.36
N ALA A 72 -16.75 -0.40 -5.30
CA ALA A 72 -15.42 -0.66 -5.84
C ALA A 72 -15.40 -0.64 -7.37
N CYS A 73 -16.38 -1.23 -8.05
CA CYS A 73 -16.52 -1.12 -9.50
C CYS A 73 -16.56 0.35 -9.95
N ASN A 74 -17.35 1.19 -9.26
CA ASN A 74 -17.41 2.62 -9.57
C ASN A 74 -16.05 3.29 -9.39
N ARG A 75 -15.32 2.96 -8.33
CA ARG A 75 -13.96 3.48 -8.08
C ARG A 75 -12.91 2.94 -9.06
N MET A 76 -13.10 1.74 -9.61
CA MET A 76 -12.20 1.12 -10.58
C MET A 76 -12.53 1.51 -12.03
N SER A 77 -13.72 2.02 -12.32
CA SER A 77 -14.16 2.35 -13.68
C SER A 77 -13.31 3.41 -14.40
N ALA A 78 -12.57 4.23 -13.66
CA ALA A 78 -11.64 5.21 -14.22
C ALA A 78 -10.21 4.66 -14.41
N LEU A 79 -9.97 3.42 -13.99
CA LEU A 79 -8.74 2.69 -14.27
C LEU A 79 -8.88 2.18 -15.70
N ASP A 80 -8.21 2.85 -16.64
CA ASP A 80 -8.18 2.51 -18.07
C ASP A 80 -7.36 1.22 -18.32
N MET A 81 -7.77 0.13 -17.68
CA MET A 81 -7.15 -1.20 -17.68
C MET A 81 -8.17 -2.27 -17.26
N ASP A 82 -7.89 -3.52 -17.62
CA ASP A 82 -8.60 -4.67 -17.07
C ASP A 82 -8.32 -4.80 -15.56
N TYR A 83 -9.35 -5.18 -14.81
CA TYR A 83 -9.27 -5.37 -13.36
C TYR A 83 -10.24 -6.45 -12.89
N ASP A 84 -9.84 -7.12 -11.80
CA ASP A 84 -10.66 -8.10 -11.10
C ASP A 84 -10.86 -7.68 -9.64
N ILE A 85 -12.08 -7.89 -9.14
CA ILE A 85 -12.48 -7.53 -7.77
C ILE A 85 -12.97 -8.78 -7.06
N LEU A 86 -12.22 -9.22 -6.06
CA LEU A 86 -12.62 -10.26 -5.14
C LEU A 86 -13.19 -9.64 -3.86
N VAL A 87 -14.36 -10.10 -3.42
CA VAL A 87 -14.98 -9.65 -2.17
C VAL A 87 -15.23 -10.84 -1.27
N THR A 88 -14.70 -10.78 -0.05
CA THR A 88 -14.83 -11.85 0.95
C THR A 88 -15.21 -11.29 2.30
N ASP A 89 -15.87 -12.11 3.11
CA ASP A 89 -16.17 -11.87 4.52
C ASP A 89 -15.03 -12.31 5.45
N SER A 90 -14.12 -13.15 4.94
CA SER A 90 -13.00 -13.67 5.72
C SER A 90 -11.80 -14.03 4.83
N MET A 91 -10.60 -13.81 5.38
CA MET A 91 -9.34 -14.26 4.78
C MET A 91 -9.16 -15.79 4.89
N ALA A 92 -9.88 -16.46 5.79
CA ALA A 92 -9.62 -17.86 6.14
C ALA A 92 -9.91 -18.87 5.00
N ARG A 93 -10.70 -18.47 4.00
CA ARG A 93 -11.08 -19.31 2.86
C ARG A 93 -10.36 -18.94 1.57
N LEU A 94 -9.46 -17.95 1.61
CA LEU A 94 -8.69 -17.56 0.44
C LEU A 94 -7.54 -18.53 0.21
N ASP A 95 -7.20 -18.72 -1.06
CA ASP A 95 -6.00 -19.44 -1.42
C ASP A 95 -4.76 -18.79 -0.81
N GLN A 96 -3.84 -19.63 -0.35
CA GLN A 96 -2.63 -19.16 0.33
C GLN A 96 -1.77 -18.27 -0.58
N SER A 97 -1.81 -18.48 -1.90
CA SER A 97 -1.13 -17.63 -2.89
C SER A 97 -1.63 -16.19 -2.87
N ILE A 98 -2.95 -16.00 -2.74
CA ILE A 98 -3.57 -14.68 -2.63
C ILE A 98 -3.09 -14.02 -1.35
N ILE A 99 -3.24 -14.72 -0.21
CA ILE A 99 -2.84 -14.22 1.12
C ILE A 99 -1.37 -13.77 1.14
N ASN A 100 -0.48 -14.58 0.59
CA ASN A 100 0.96 -14.30 0.56
C ASN A 100 1.35 -13.13 -0.36
N SER A 101 0.45 -12.71 -1.25
CA SER A 101 0.69 -11.62 -2.19
C SER A 101 0.09 -10.28 -1.75
N LEU A 102 -0.68 -10.23 -0.65
CA LEU A 102 -1.43 -9.04 -0.28
C LEU A 102 -0.55 -7.81 -0.02
N GLN A 103 -0.87 -6.71 -0.70
CA GLN A 103 -0.36 -5.37 -0.43
C GLN A 103 -1.51 -4.47 -0.02
N ILE A 104 -1.29 -3.68 1.04
CA ILE A 104 -2.33 -2.80 1.59
C ILE A 104 -2.53 -1.60 0.66
N VAL A 105 -3.76 -1.36 0.24
CA VAL A 105 -4.18 -0.14 -0.49
C VAL A 105 -4.86 0.83 0.47
N SER A 106 -5.84 0.34 1.24
CA SER A 106 -6.61 1.15 2.17
C SER A 106 -6.94 0.33 3.41
N LEU A 107 -6.71 0.90 4.59
CA LEU A 107 -7.11 0.30 5.87
C LEU A 107 -8.31 1.05 6.41
N GLN A 108 -9.19 0.31 7.08
CA GLN A 108 -10.24 0.94 7.88
C GLN A 108 -9.57 1.84 8.95
N PRO A 109 -10.08 3.06 9.21
CA PRO A 109 -9.54 3.95 10.24
C PRO A 109 -9.45 3.30 11.63
N SER A 110 -10.37 2.39 11.94
CA SER A 110 -10.40 1.62 13.20
C SER A 110 -9.23 0.64 13.35
N GLN A 111 -8.60 0.19 12.25
CA GLN A 111 -7.46 -0.74 12.28
C GLN A 111 -6.10 -0.03 12.41
N ILE A 112 -6.03 1.28 12.14
CA ILE A 112 -4.78 2.05 12.27
C ILE A 112 -4.41 2.25 13.76
N GLN A 113 -5.38 2.19 14.68
CA GLN A 113 -5.12 2.34 16.12
C GLN A 113 -4.45 1.11 16.76
N SER A 114 -4.47 -0.07 16.13
CA SER A 114 -3.92 -1.30 16.72
C SER A 114 -2.47 -1.61 16.32
N LYS A 115 -1.87 -0.83 15.41
CA LYS A 115 -0.54 -1.11 14.85
C LYS A 115 0.56 -0.14 15.30
N VAL A 116 0.31 0.65 16.36
CA VAL A 116 1.36 1.36 17.10
C VAL A 116 1.73 0.55 18.34
N MET A 117 2.39 -0.59 18.13
CA MET A 117 3.27 -1.17 19.14
C MET A 117 4.62 -1.42 18.49
N VAL A 118 5.52 -0.45 18.63
CA VAL A 118 6.94 -0.69 18.42
C VAL A 118 7.71 -0.14 19.60
N SER A 119 8.20 -1.12 20.36
CA SER A 119 9.53 -1.18 20.97
C SER A 119 9.93 -0.08 21.95
N ARG A 120 9.81 -0.41 23.24
CA ARG A 120 10.67 0.15 24.29
C ARG A 120 12.10 -0.37 24.07
N ASN A 121 12.87 0.29 23.20
CA ASN A 121 14.31 0.36 23.35
C ASN A 121 14.67 1.83 23.52
N GLN A 122 14.95 2.16 24.79
CA GLN A 122 15.77 3.26 25.29
C GLN A 122 15.91 4.53 24.42
N GLY A 123 15.31 5.62 24.91
CA GLY A 123 15.77 6.99 24.67
C GLY A 123 15.11 7.71 23.49
N GLY A 124 14.05 8.49 23.77
CA GLY A 124 13.52 9.50 22.84
C GLY A 124 12.01 9.40 22.63
N MET A 125 11.22 10.02 23.51
CA MET A 125 9.78 10.20 23.29
C MET A 125 9.57 11.39 22.36
N ALA A 126 9.27 11.14 21.08
CA ALA A 126 8.70 12.16 20.19
C ALA A 126 7.22 11.87 19.98
N LEU A 127 6.36 12.73 20.53
CA LEU A 127 4.92 12.73 20.31
C LEU A 127 4.66 13.45 18.97
N ILE A 128 4.36 12.71 17.90
CA ILE A 128 3.91 13.33 16.64
C ILE A 128 2.38 13.32 16.64
N ARG A 129 1.77 14.45 17.03
CA ARG A 129 0.38 14.79 16.67
C ARG A 129 0.42 15.52 15.34
N HIS A 130 -0.39 15.03 14.38
CA HIS A 130 -0.69 15.75 13.16
C HIS A 130 -1.39 17.06 13.53
N ASP A 131 -0.67 18.18 13.43
CA ASP A 131 -1.15 19.46 12.90
C ASP A 131 0.02 20.47 12.85
N ARG A 132 0.28 21.00 11.64
CA ARG A 132 1.23 22.06 11.22
C ARG A 132 2.58 21.63 10.62
N ILE A 133 2.93 22.33 9.54
CA ILE A 133 4.10 22.20 8.67
C ILE A 133 5.26 23.08 9.22
N ILE A 134 6.51 22.72 8.86
CA ILE A 134 7.81 23.47 8.84
C ILE A 134 8.44 23.68 10.25
N ASP A 135 9.68 23.27 10.59
CA ASP A 135 10.99 23.52 9.97
C ASP A 135 11.99 22.36 10.08
N TRP A 136 12.78 22.20 9.00
CA TRP A 136 14.03 21.44 8.99
C TRP A 136 15.15 22.35 9.50
N HIS A 137 15.72 22.04 10.66
CA HIS A 137 17.05 22.54 11.03
C HIS A 137 17.96 21.35 11.31
N VAL A 138 18.82 21.05 10.35
CA VAL A 138 19.98 20.17 10.56
C VAL A 138 21.03 21.01 11.27
N SER A 139 21.41 20.62 12.49
CA SER A 139 22.72 20.97 13.03
C SER A 139 23.34 19.70 13.56
N SER A 140 24.15 19.10 12.70
CA SER A 140 25.07 18.03 13.03
C SER A 140 26.21 18.57 13.87
N THR A 141 26.34 18.09 15.10
CA THR A 141 27.64 17.95 15.76
C THR A 141 27.69 16.57 16.39
N LEU A 142 28.51 15.72 15.76
CA LEU A 142 29.19 14.63 16.45
C LEU A 142 29.86 15.18 17.72
N ASP A 143 29.76 14.44 18.81
CA ASP A 143 30.97 14.13 19.56
C ASP A 143 30.88 12.72 20.13
N LEU A 144 31.86 11.91 19.72
CA LEU A 144 32.17 10.60 20.26
C LEU A 144 33.22 10.81 21.37
N THR A 145 33.25 9.88 22.33
CA THR A 145 34.33 9.61 23.30
C THR A 145 34.49 10.53 24.53
N ASN A 146 34.13 10.00 25.71
CA ASN A 146 35.10 9.62 26.75
C ASN A 146 34.41 9.08 28.02
N PHE A 147 34.45 7.76 28.20
CA PHE A 147 34.64 7.08 29.47
C PHE A 147 35.69 5.99 29.25
#